data_AF-A0A841GUD7-F1
#
_entry.id   AF-A0A841GUD7-F1
#
_cell.length_a   1.000
_cell.length_b   1.000
_cell.length_c   1.000
_cell.angle_alpha   90.00
_cell.angle_beta   90.00
_cell.angle_gamma   90.00
#
_symmetry.space_group_name_H-M   'P 1'
#
loop_
_entity.id
_entity.type
_entity.pdbx_description
1 polymer ?
#
loop_
_entity_poly.entity_id
_entity_poly.type
_entity_poly.pdbx_seq_one_letter_code
_entity_poly.pdbx_strand_id
1 'polypeptide(L)'
;MREHTRGRSLFTRADTETAELALLERLEREPPGTLLTVDFSGVRISSEAARQLLRRAILRITGGELTERFLVLGDLGESRYNVEVMLAGESLVAVERSKDEGAKARGAVDPAVRTTYDYLASKPTATASMVLNDLGLSAIAAATNRLSNLAKLGLARRVEQRPVSGGGREYVYAAVQ
;
A
#
# COMPACT_ATOMS: atom_id res chain seq x y z
N MET A 1 4.03 35.31 25.09
CA MET A 1 3.50 35.66 23.75
C MET A 1 3.88 34.52 22.83
N ARG A 2 2.92 33.67 22.43
CA ARG A 2 3.20 32.42 21.69
C ARG A 2 3.25 32.75 20.20
N GLU A 3 4.42 32.62 19.60
CA GLU A 3 4.57 32.69 18.14
C GLU A 3 3.95 31.44 17.51
N HIS A 4 2.89 31.67 16.73
CA HIS A 4 2.33 30.68 15.84
C HIS A 4 3.32 30.39 14.71
N THR A 5 4.04 29.27 14.78
CA THR A 5 4.79 28.72 13.66
C THR A 5 3.80 28.41 12.53
N ARG A 6 3.78 29.29 11.52
CA ARG A 6 3.03 29.10 10.26
C ARG A 6 3.51 27.80 9.60
N GLY A 7 2.65 26.79 9.55
CA GLY A 7 2.85 25.62 8.69
C GLY A 7 3.05 26.10 7.26
N ARG A 8 4.25 25.90 6.72
CA ARG A 8 4.63 26.32 5.37
C ARG A 8 4.00 25.31 4.41
N SER A 9 2.92 25.70 3.73
CA SER A 9 2.38 24.93 2.60
C SER A 9 3.46 24.90 1.51
N LEU A 10 4.00 23.72 1.19
CA LEU A 10 5.26 23.57 0.45
C LEU A 10 5.12 22.72 -0.84
N PHE A 11 3.99 22.78 -1.52
CA PHE A 11 3.88 22.16 -2.84
C PHE A 11 3.11 23.07 -3.79
N THR A 12 3.81 23.74 -4.70
CA THR A 12 3.18 24.35 -5.87
C THR A 12 2.78 23.24 -6.86
N ARG A 13 1.92 23.56 -7.81
CA ARG A 13 1.53 22.60 -8.86
C ARG A 13 2.72 22.11 -9.69
N ALA A 14 3.70 23.00 -9.94
CA ALA A 14 4.93 22.66 -10.66
C ALA A 14 5.84 21.71 -9.85
N ASP A 15 5.93 21.92 -8.53
CA ASP A 15 6.67 21.02 -7.64
C ASP A 15 6.04 19.62 -7.63
N THR A 16 4.70 19.57 -7.68
CA THR A 16 3.96 18.30 -7.66
C THR A 16 4.09 17.53 -8.97
N GLU A 17 4.07 18.23 -10.11
CA GLU A 17 4.28 17.60 -11.43
C GLU A 17 5.69 17.00 -11.55
N THR A 18 6.69 17.77 -11.12
CA THR A 18 8.09 17.31 -11.09
C THR A 18 8.24 16.10 -10.17
N ALA A 19 7.62 16.14 -8.99
CA ALA A 19 7.65 15.04 -8.03
C ALA A 19 6.92 13.78 -8.54
N GLU A 20 5.80 13.94 -9.24
CA GLU A 20 5.07 12.82 -9.86
C GLU A 20 5.92 12.11 -10.92
N LEU A 21 6.54 12.87 -11.83
CA LEU A 21 7.41 12.30 -12.86
C LEU A 21 8.61 11.59 -12.25
N ALA A 22 9.26 12.21 -11.26
CA ALA A 22 10.38 11.59 -10.54
C ALA A 22 9.98 10.30 -9.82
N LEU A 23 8.77 10.26 -9.22
CA LEU A 23 8.24 9.05 -8.58
C LEU A 23 8.06 7.92 -9.59
N LEU A 24 7.47 8.21 -10.75
CA LEU A 24 7.20 7.20 -11.78
C LEU A 24 8.48 6.69 -12.44
N GLU A 25 9.38 7.59 -12.81
CA GLU A 25 10.70 7.22 -13.35
C GLU A 25 11.48 6.35 -12.37
N ARG A 26 11.42 6.69 -11.07
CA ARG A 26 12.03 5.88 -10.04
C ARG A 26 11.40 4.49 -9.98
N LEU A 27 10.08 4.40 -9.88
CA LEU A 27 9.38 3.09 -9.88
C LEU A 27 9.78 2.23 -11.09
N GLU A 28 9.79 2.79 -12.30
CA GLU A 28 10.15 2.05 -13.52
C GLU A 28 11.58 1.51 -13.52
N ARG A 29 12.52 2.28 -12.98
CA ARG A 29 13.94 1.92 -12.94
C ARG A 29 14.31 0.91 -11.87
N GLU A 30 13.57 0.88 -10.77
CA GLU A 30 13.81 -0.08 -9.69
C GLU A 30 13.58 -1.52 -10.19
N PRO A 31 14.34 -2.51 -9.70
CA PRO A 31 14.11 -3.91 -10.06
C PRO A 31 12.76 -4.43 -9.52
N PRO A 32 12.23 -5.53 -10.08
CA PRO A 32 11.13 -6.28 -9.48
C PRO A 32 11.45 -6.69 -8.04
N GLY A 33 10.44 -6.63 -7.17
CA GLY A 33 10.55 -6.88 -5.74
C GLY A 33 10.80 -5.62 -4.89
N THR A 34 11.07 -4.46 -5.51
CA THR A 34 11.35 -3.21 -4.80
C THR A 34 10.09 -2.64 -4.14
N LEU A 35 10.27 -2.20 -2.89
CA LEU A 35 9.32 -1.39 -2.14
C LEU A 35 9.85 0.04 -2.10
N LEU A 36 9.12 0.96 -2.73
CA LEU A 36 9.46 2.37 -2.73
C LEU A 36 8.63 3.11 -1.69
N THR A 37 9.31 3.82 -0.79
CA THR A 37 8.65 4.66 0.21
C THR A 37 8.65 6.12 -0.21
N VAL A 38 7.48 6.76 -0.17
CA VAL A 38 7.32 8.21 -0.30
C VAL A 38 7.08 8.77 1.10
N ASP A 39 8.08 9.49 1.62
CA ASP A 39 8.05 10.04 2.99
C ASP A 39 7.31 11.38 3.03
N PHE A 40 6.30 11.47 3.90
CA PHE A 40 5.50 12.66 4.16
C PHE A 40 5.84 13.33 5.50
N SER A 41 6.92 12.89 6.17
CA SER A 41 7.38 13.47 7.44
C SER A 41 7.59 14.98 7.31
N GLY A 42 6.83 15.76 8.08
CA GLY A 42 6.91 17.23 8.09
C GLY A 42 6.36 17.90 6.81
N VAL A 43 5.69 17.13 5.94
CA VAL A 43 5.08 17.61 4.71
C VAL A 43 3.56 17.68 4.87
N ARG A 44 3.00 18.81 4.46
CA ARG A 44 1.56 19.01 4.31
C ARG A 44 1.21 19.21 2.84
N ILE A 45 0.39 18.32 2.28
CA ILE A 45 -0.13 18.43 0.92
C ILE A 45 -1.67 18.46 0.92
N SER A 46 -2.26 19.11 -0.08
CA SER A 46 -3.70 19.04 -0.34
C SER A 46 -4.10 17.70 -0.98
N SER A 47 -5.41 17.39 -1.01
CA SER A 47 -5.95 16.24 -1.72
C SER A 47 -5.63 16.29 -3.22
N GLU A 48 -5.60 17.47 -3.82
CA GLU A 48 -5.30 17.70 -5.23
C GLU A 48 -3.84 17.39 -5.54
N ALA A 49 -2.93 17.86 -4.69
CA ALA A 49 -1.51 17.55 -4.81
C ALA A 49 -1.24 16.06 -4.57
N ALA A 50 -1.92 15.44 -3.60
CA ALA A 50 -1.86 14.00 -3.37
C ALA A 50 -2.30 13.21 -4.61
N ARG A 51 -3.40 13.65 -5.24
CA ARG A 51 -3.96 13.02 -6.43
C ARG A 51 -2.96 13.10 -7.58
N GLN A 52 -2.41 14.28 -7.84
CA GLN A 52 -1.42 14.47 -8.89
C GLN A 52 -0.16 13.61 -8.62
N LEU A 53 0.35 13.60 -7.39
CA LEU A 53 1.55 12.84 -7.04
C LEU A 53 1.35 11.31 -7.11
N LEU A 54 0.26 10.78 -6.56
CA LEU A 54 0.17 9.34 -6.24
C LEU A 54 -0.71 8.54 -7.20
N ARG A 55 -1.74 9.16 -7.79
CA ARG A 55 -2.81 8.43 -8.50
C ARG A 55 -2.26 7.54 -9.61
N ARG A 56 -1.41 8.11 -10.48
CA ARG A 56 -0.86 7.38 -11.63
C ARG A 56 0.06 6.24 -11.18
N ALA A 57 0.87 6.45 -10.14
CA ALA A 57 1.72 5.39 -9.59
C ALA A 57 0.89 4.22 -9.05
N ILE A 58 -0.14 4.50 -8.25
CA ILE A 58 -1.02 3.46 -7.68
C ILE A 58 -1.75 2.70 -8.79
N LEU A 59 -2.33 3.40 -9.77
CA LEU A 59 -3.05 2.77 -10.88
C LEU A 59 -2.16 1.84 -11.71
N ARG A 60 -0.90 2.23 -11.95
CA ARG A 60 0.04 1.40 -12.73
C ARG A 60 0.52 0.18 -11.95
N ILE A 61 0.65 0.30 -10.63
CA ILE A 61 0.94 -0.86 -9.75
C ILE A 61 -0.25 -1.81 -9.75
N THR A 62 -1.46 -1.33 -9.49
CA THR A 62 -2.65 -2.20 -9.38
C THR A 62 -3.13 -2.72 -10.73
N GLY A 63 -2.83 -2.01 -11.83
CA GLY A 63 -3.03 -2.45 -13.20
C GLY A 63 -2.00 -3.47 -13.71
N GLY A 64 -0.93 -3.71 -12.94
CA GLY A 64 0.11 -4.70 -13.27
C GLY A 64 1.21 -4.20 -14.22
N GLU A 65 1.18 -2.93 -14.65
CA GLU A 65 2.23 -2.33 -15.49
C GLU A 65 3.58 -2.29 -14.76
N LEU A 66 3.55 -2.00 -13.46
CA LEU A 66 4.72 -1.97 -12.59
C LEU A 66 4.82 -3.29 -11.80
N THR A 67 4.93 -4.40 -12.54
CA THR A 67 4.95 -5.75 -11.96
C THR A 67 5.98 -5.87 -10.83
N GLU A 68 5.52 -6.42 -9.70
CA GLU A 68 6.30 -6.64 -8.47
C GLU A 68 6.98 -5.40 -7.87
N ARG A 69 6.48 -4.20 -8.17
CA ARG A 69 6.91 -2.97 -7.52
C ARG A 69 5.81 -2.44 -6.63
N PHE A 70 6.20 -1.93 -5.48
CA PHE A 70 5.26 -1.54 -4.44
C PHE A 70 5.50 -0.12 -3.97
N LEU A 71 4.44 0.54 -3.53
CA LEU A 71 4.48 1.90 -3.01
C LEU A 71 4.00 1.91 -1.56
N VAL A 72 4.80 2.53 -0.69
CA VAL A 72 4.45 2.77 0.72
C VAL A 72 4.49 4.26 1.00
N LEU A 73 3.48 4.75 1.71
CA LEU A 73 3.39 6.14 2.16
C LEU A 73 3.97 6.21 3.58
N GLY A 74 5.16 6.79 3.72
CA GLY A 74 5.83 6.95 5.00
C GLY A 74 5.25 8.13 5.77
N ASP A 75 4.90 7.91 7.04
CA ASP A 75 4.58 8.93 8.04
C ASP A 75 3.71 10.09 7.51
N LEU A 76 2.44 9.80 7.17
CA LEU A 76 1.54 10.77 6.54
C LEU A 76 1.31 12.04 7.37
N GLY A 77 1.42 11.98 8.70
CA GLY A 77 1.33 13.14 9.59
C GLY A 77 0.15 14.06 9.27
N GLU A 78 0.43 15.35 9.03
CA GLU A 78 -0.57 16.36 8.67
C GLU A 78 -1.26 16.11 7.31
N SER A 79 -0.65 15.32 6.43
CA SER A 79 -1.19 14.96 5.12
C SER A 79 -2.17 13.78 5.18
N ARG A 80 -2.27 13.06 6.31
CA ARG A 80 -3.07 11.83 6.43
C ARG A 80 -4.51 12.01 5.97
N TYR A 81 -5.21 13.02 6.49
CA TYR A 81 -6.60 13.29 6.12
C TYR A 81 -6.76 13.55 4.62
N ASN A 82 -5.90 14.39 4.04
CA ASN A 82 -6.00 14.77 2.62
C ASN A 82 -5.69 13.60 1.68
N VAL A 83 -4.73 12.76 2.05
CA VAL A 83 -4.40 11.54 1.31
C VAL A 83 -5.53 10.51 1.44
N GLU A 84 -6.10 10.31 2.62
CA GLU A 84 -7.26 9.41 2.81
C GLU A 84 -8.47 9.86 1.99
N VAL A 85 -8.80 11.16 2.00
CA VAL A 85 -9.88 11.73 1.18
C VAL A 85 -9.62 11.48 -0.31
N MET A 86 -8.39 11.70 -0.78
CA MET A 86 -8.02 11.45 -2.18
C MET A 86 -8.17 9.97 -2.54
N LEU A 87 -7.61 9.06 -1.73
CA LEU A 87 -7.67 7.62 -1.99
C LEU A 87 -9.12 7.14 -2.01
N ALA A 88 -9.95 7.57 -1.06
CA ALA A 88 -11.36 7.21 -1.02
C ALA A 88 -12.13 7.75 -2.24
N GLY A 89 -11.91 9.01 -2.61
CA GLY A 89 -12.57 9.64 -3.77
C GLY A 89 -12.21 8.99 -5.11
N GLU A 90 -11.00 8.43 -5.23
CA GLU A 90 -10.53 7.72 -6.42
C GLU A 90 -10.77 6.20 -6.37
N SER A 91 -11.40 5.68 -5.30
CA SER A 91 -11.52 4.24 -5.04
C SER A 91 -10.18 3.49 -5.03
N LEU A 92 -9.13 4.15 -4.55
CA LEU A 92 -7.78 3.61 -4.45
C LEU A 92 -7.45 3.17 -3.03
N VAL A 93 -6.44 2.31 -2.94
CA VAL A 93 -5.85 1.86 -1.68
C VAL A 93 -4.34 2.00 -1.72
N ALA A 94 -3.74 2.26 -0.56
CA ALA A 94 -2.29 2.30 -0.39
C ALA A 94 -1.91 1.86 1.02
N VAL A 95 -0.66 1.45 1.20
CA VAL A 95 -0.08 1.20 2.53
C VAL A 95 0.49 2.50 3.07
N GLU A 96 0.05 2.91 4.26
CA GLU A 96 0.79 3.85 5.10
C GLU A 96 1.69 3.05 6.06
N ARG A 97 2.96 3.44 6.20
CA ARG A 97 3.81 3.01 7.30
C ARG A 97 4.05 4.20 8.21
N SER A 98 3.49 4.15 9.42
CA SER A 98 3.73 5.16 10.45
C SER A 98 4.62 4.61 11.57
N LYS A 99 5.36 5.50 12.26
CA LYS A 99 6.15 5.13 13.45
C LYS A 99 5.29 4.57 14.59
N ASP A 100 4.07 5.07 14.76
CA ASP A 100 3.23 4.75 15.92
C ASP A 100 2.29 3.56 15.69
N GLU A 101 1.69 3.44 14.50
CA GLU A 101 0.67 2.40 14.20
C GLU A 101 1.21 1.25 13.34
N GLY A 102 2.48 1.32 12.93
CA GLY A 102 3.04 0.41 11.95
C GLY A 102 2.42 0.57 10.57
N ALA A 103 2.34 -0.53 9.82
CA ALA A 103 1.80 -0.52 8.47
C ALA A 103 0.27 -0.72 8.45
N LYS A 104 -0.44 0.15 7.74
CA LYS A 104 -1.92 0.16 7.64
C LYS A 104 -2.38 0.40 6.22
N ALA A 105 -3.41 -0.34 5.81
CA ALA A 105 -4.11 -0.06 4.55
C ALA A 105 -5.02 1.18 4.71
N ARG A 106 -4.88 2.13 3.79
CA ARG A 106 -5.61 3.41 3.71
C ARG A 106 -6.40 3.51 2.40
N GLY A 107 -7.46 4.33 2.41
CA GLY A 107 -8.33 4.54 1.25
C GLY A 107 -9.59 3.68 1.25
N ALA A 108 -10.04 3.28 0.06
CA ALA A 108 -11.25 2.48 -0.17
C ALA A 108 -11.04 1.00 0.18
N VAL A 109 -10.74 0.73 1.46
CA VAL A 109 -10.41 -0.60 1.97
C VAL A 109 -11.66 -1.27 2.54
N ASP A 110 -12.15 -2.32 1.87
CA ASP A 110 -13.26 -3.11 2.40
C ASP A 110 -12.85 -3.90 3.66
N PRO A 111 -13.80 -4.30 4.53
CA PRO A 111 -13.49 -4.98 5.79
C PRO A 111 -12.69 -6.28 5.63
N ALA A 112 -12.90 -7.04 4.55
CA ALA A 112 -12.19 -8.29 4.31
C ALA A 112 -10.74 -8.03 3.87
N VAL A 113 -10.50 -7.03 3.01
CA VAL A 113 -9.16 -6.56 2.67
C VAL A 113 -8.43 -6.07 3.91
N ARG A 114 -9.05 -5.22 4.72
CA ARG A 114 -8.45 -4.69 5.95
C ARG A 114 -8.04 -5.81 6.90
N THR A 115 -8.98 -6.70 7.23
CA THR A 115 -8.74 -7.84 8.14
C THR A 115 -7.61 -8.73 7.64
N THR A 116 -7.60 -9.04 6.34
CA THR A 116 -6.57 -9.92 5.75
C THR A 116 -5.20 -9.23 5.72
N TYR A 117 -5.17 -7.93 5.42
CA TYR A 117 -3.94 -7.16 5.43
C TYR A 117 -3.36 -7.04 6.85
N ASP A 118 -4.18 -6.67 7.84
CA ASP A 118 -3.74 -6.58 9.24
C ASP A 118 -3.21 -7.94 9.74
N TYR A 119 -3.87 -9.05 9.38
CA TYR A 119 -3.38 -10.39 9.63
C TYR A 119 -2.00 -10.63 8.98
N LEU A 120 -1.84 -10.29 7.71
CA LEU A 120 -0.59 -10.49 6.98
C LEU A 120 0.54 -9.61 7.52
N ALA A 121 0.25 -8.38 7.92
CA ALA A 121 1.22 -7.45 8.51
C ALA A 121 1.67 -7.88 9.92
N SER A 122 0.84 -8.66 10.64
CA SER A 122 1.19 -9.19 11.96
C SER A 122 2.19 -10.36 11.93
N LYS A 123 2.59 -10.84 10.74
CA LYS A 123 3.45 -12.01 10.56
C LYS A 123 4.53 -11.76 9.50
N PRO A 124 5.69 -12.45 9.54
CA PRO A 124 6.68 -12.35 8.48
C PRO A 124 6.12 -12.78 7.11
N THR A 125 5.35 -13.88 7.12
CA THR A 125 4.71 -14.45 5.93
C THR A 125 3.44 -15.21 6.31
N ALA A 126 2.52 -15.37 5.35
CA ALA A 126 1.38 -16.27 5.50
C ALA A 126 1.02 -16.97 4.19
N THR A 127 0.28 -18.06 4.31
CA THR A 127 -0.30 -18.79 3.17
C THR A 127 -1.83 -18.85 3.27
N ALA A 128 -2.50 -19.31 2.21
CA ALA A 128 -3.95 -19.45 2.21
C ALA A 128 -4.44 -20.43 3.29
N SER A 129 -3.72 -21.52 3.56
CA SER A 129 -4.03 -22.44 4.66
C SER A 129 -3.93 -21.76 6.02
N MET A 130 -2.96 -20.88 6.22
CA MET A 130 -2.82 -20.13 7.48
C MET A 130 -3.97 -19.12 7.62
N VAL A 131 -4.27 -18.37 6.56
CA VAL A 131 -5.40 -17.42 6.53
C VAL A 131 -6.74 -18.12 6.76
N LEU A 132 -6.94 -19.30 6.16
CA LEU A 132 -8.14 -20.12 6.32
C LEU A 132 -8.36 -20.45 7.79
N ASN A 133 -7.35 -21.03 8.44
CA ASN A 133 -7.45 -21.50 9.82
C ASN A 133 -7.55 -20.34 10.80
N ASP A 134 -6.69 -19.34 10.66
CA ASP A 134 -6.56 -18.27 11.66
C ASP A 134 -7.68 -17.24 11.57
N LEU A 135 -8.26 -17.01 10.38
CA LEU A 135 -9.42 -16.13 10.20
C LEU A 135 -10.75 -16.89 10.19
N GLY A 136 -10.74 -18.21 10.41
CA GLY A 136 -11.95 -19.04 10.48
C GLY A 136 -12.79 -19.02 9.20
N LEU A 137 -12.14 -19.04 8.03
CA LEU A 137 -12.86 -19.03 6.75
C LEU A 137 -13.47 -20.41 6.45
N SER A 138 -14.52 -20.45 5.63
CA SER A 138 -15.22 -21.70 5.32
C SER A 138 -14.53 -22.57 4.27
N ALA A 139 -13.63 -22.00 3.45
CA ALA A 139 -12.99 -22.71 2.35
C ALA A 139 -11.63 -22.10 1.95
N ILE A 140 -10.71 -22.94 1.49
CA ILE A 140 -9.38 -22.52 1.01
C ILE A 140 -9.46 -21.54 -0.17
N ALA A 141 -10.51 -21.63 -0.99
CA ALA A 141 -10.77 -20.70 -2.09
C ALA A 141 -11.00 -19.27 -1.59
N ALA A 142 -11.69 -19.09 -0.45
CA ALA A 142 -11.92 -17.78 0.14
C ALA A 142 -10.60 -17.15 0.63
N ALA A 143 -9.73 -17.95 1.25
CA ALA A 143 -8.41 -17.49 1.69
C ALA A 143 -7.50 -17.11 0.50
N THR A 144 -7.46 -17.97 -0.53
CA THR A 144 -6.71 -17.72 -1.77
C THR A 144 -7.18 -16.44 -2.47
N ASN A 145 -8.50 -16.22 -2.55
CA ASN A 145 -9.07 -15.03 -3.17
C ASN A 145 -8.70 -13.76 -2.40
N ARG A 146 -8.75 -13.78 -1.07
CA ARG A 146 -8.35 -12.64 -0.24
C ARG A 146 -6.88 -12.28 -0.43
N LEU A 147 -5.97 -13.26 -0.38
CA LEU A 147 -4.54 -13.02 -0.61
C LEU A 147 -4.23 -12.55 -2.04
N SER A 148 -4.91 -13.14 -3.03
CA SER A 148 -4.77 -12.71 -4.42
C SER A 148 -5.30 -11.30 -4.63
N ASN A 149 -6.37 -10.91 -3.93
CA ASN A 149 -6.90 -9.55 -3.96
C ASN A 149 -5.88 -8.56 -3.37
N LEU A 150 -5.29 -8.86 -2.21
CA LEU A 150 -4.23 -8.03 -1.63
C LEU A 150 -3.05 -7.85 -2.60
N ALA A 151 -2.63 -8.92 -3.28
CA ALA A 151 -1.55 -8.83 -4.26
C ALA A 151 -1.91 -7.97 -5.47
N LYS A 152 -3.14 -8.08 -6.00
CA LYS A 152 -3.64 -7.21 -7.07
C LYS A 152 -3.71 -5.74 -6.65
N LEU A 153 -4.05 -5.49 -5.39
CA LEU A 153 -4.09 -4.14 -4.81
C LEU A 153 -2.70 -3.59 -4.45
N GLY A 154 -1.62 -4.34 -4.68
CA GLY A 154 -0.27 -3.92 -4.30
C GLY A 154 -0.02 -3.88 -2.79
N LEU A 155 -0.86 -4.55 -1.99
CA LEU A 155 -0.79 -4.59 -0.52
C LEU A 155 -0.03 -5.84 -0.01
N ALA A 156 0.17 -6.83 -0.87
CA ALA A 156 0.91 -8.05 -0.56
C ALA A 156 1.83 -8.45 -1.72
N ARG A 157 2.95 -9.07 -1.38
CA ARG A 157 3.89 -9.66 -2.35
C ARG A 157 3.88 -11.18 -2.22
N ARG A 158 4.02 -11.87 -3.36
CA ARG A 158 4.31 -13.32 -3.39
C ARG A 158 5.81 -13.49 -3.24
N VAL A 159 6.25 -14.20 -2.21
CA VAL A 159 7.69 -14.36 -1.91
C VAL A 159 8.24 -15.71 -2.35
N GLU A 160 7.40 -16.76 -2.33
CA GLU A 160 7.79 -18.09 -2.83
C GLU A 160 6.55 -18.95 -3.12
N GLN A 161 6.80 -20.13 -3.71
CA GLN A 161 5.81 -21.20 -3.85
C GLN A 161 6.33 -22.46 -3.16
N ARG A 162 5.54 -23.03 -2.26
CA ARG A 162 5.88 -24.26 -1.55
C ARG A 162 4.94 -25.41 -1.91
N PRO A 163 5.41 -26.67 -1.88
CA PRO A 163 4.53 -27.82 -2.03
C PRO A 163 3.58 -27.94 -0.84
N VAL A 164 2.40 -28.50 -1.07
CA VAL A 164 1.41 -28.81 -0.03
C VAL A 164 1.24 -30.32 0.12
N SER A 165 1.06 -30.78 1.35
CA SER A 165 0.79 -32.18 1.66
C SER A 165 -0.52 -32.62 0.99
N GLY A 166 -0.45 -33.60 0.09
CA GLY A 166 -1.59 -34.03 -0.73
C GLY A 166 -1.53 -33.59 -2.20
N GLY A 167 -0.48 -32.87 -2.60
CA GLY A 167 -0.23 -32.46 -3.99
C GLY A 167 -0.60 -30.99 -4.25
N GLY A 168 0.06 -30.40 -5.25
CA GLY A 168 -0.12 -28.99 -5.62
C GLY A 168 0.94 -28.05 -5.01
N ARG A 169 0.76 -26.74 -5.25
CA ARG A 169 1.64 -25.68 -4.74
C ARG A 169 0.81 -24.56 -4.15
N GLU A 170 1.30 -23.98 -3.07
CA GLU A 170 0.70 -22.83 -2.42
C GLU A 170 1.68 -21.65 -2.44
N TYR A 171 1.17 -20.46 -2.71
CA TYR A 171 1.96 -19.23 -2.62
C TYR A 171 2.13 -18.80 -1.16
N VAL A 172 3.33 -18.34 -0.84
CA VAL A 172 3.63 -17.65 0.40
C VAL A 172 3.59 -16.15 0.13
N TYR A 173 2.89 -15.42 0.98
CA TYR A 173 2.69 -13.99 0.88
C TYR A 173 3.38 -13.28 2.04
N ALA A 174 3.85 -12.05 1.79
CA ALA A 174 4.27 -11.11 2.82
C ALA A 174 3.54 -9.78 2.61
N ALA A 175 3.26 -9.06 3.69
CA ALA A 175 2.67 -7.73 3.59
C ALA A 175 3.70 -6.76 2.98
N VAL A 176 3.19 -5.82 2.19
CA VAL A 176 3.93 -4.61 1.81
C VAL A 176 3.92 -3.69 3.03
N GLN A 177 5.09 -3.32 3.56
CA GLN A 177 5.20 -2.51 4.79
C GLN A 177 6.53 -1.77 4.88
#